data_AF-A0A254RCM3-F1
#
_entry.id   AF-A0A254RCM3-F1
#
_cell.length_a   1.000
_cell.length_b   1.000
_cell.length_c   1.000
_cell.angle_alpha   90.00
_cell.angle_beta   90.00
_cell.angle_gamma   90.00
#
_symmetry.space_group_name_H-M   'P 1'
#
loop_
_entity.id
_entity.type
_entity.pdbx_description
1 polymer ?
#
loop_
_entity_poly.entity_id
_entity_poly.type
_entity_poly.pdbx_seq_one_letter_code
_entity_poly.pdbx_strand_id
1 'polypeptide(L)'
;MAIAGVSLAFWACAKTALLQDEAVFKGKTGVIGVFRQPAFYCSEATPHYMKLGDSTFVVKPTWSTEQDNVFFAPLKPGPATLYSYSYDCGENENKFVLDTTAANKGASGLIIPEQGLCKIVISFVQGDKLFMHDDVLIDEEFKKADVAVKASDIPYCEVLKGDGTKLSFANRDSLLREQFKAAVEAAKDGGCEQVRPLVVIDSTSDKVTWNGEKDKVLMVAAHATPDLYENGMPVTIDGEMRVYSDREILDWYKMNGKSVRNWPLRLRQLLGLPRDAKITHFTTFWVDPKNMIRPAYTPDITSSEMACRFEEDDDSQLDSLGMWLRNWFDKAWSTNYKSEGGYPWTRLGYTYDWGADGIDKYGLSEFLLMNESKVVVQTTKDLKSFVRWLGDRR
;
A
#
# COMPACT_ATOMS: atom_id res chain seq x y z
N MET A 1 -1.20 -32.88 -51.38
CA MET A 1 -1.54 -33.74 -50.23
C MET A 1 -1.23 -32.92 -48.98
N ALA A 2 -2.21 -32.77 -48.11
CA ALA A 2 -2.27 -31.71 -47.10
C ALA A 2 -1.23 -31.84 -45.98
N ILE A 3 -0.80 -30.66 -45.53
CA ILE A 3 0.08 -30.40 -44.39
C ILE A 3 -0.65 -30.80 -43.10
N ALA A 4 -0.07 -31.70 -42.31
CA ALA A 4 -0.54 -31.97 -40.95
C ALA A 4 0.11 -30.98 -39.99
N GLY A 5 -0.54 -29.83 -39.79
CA GLY A 5 -0.26 -28.92 -38.69
C GLY A 5 -0.78 -29.54 -37.39
N VAL A 6 0.13 -29.89 -36.48
CA VAL A 6 -0.23 -30.38 -35.15
C VAL A 6 -0.66 -29.20 -34.28
N SER A 7 -1.88 -29.31 -33.78
CA SER A 7 -2.63 -28.34 -33.00
C SER A 7 -1.99 -28.02 -31.64
N LEU A 8 -1.24 -26.92 -31.55
CA LEU A 8 -0.63 -26.41 -30.31
C LEU A 8 -1.56 -25.51 -29.45
N ALA A 9 -2.81 -25.29 -29.89
CA ALA A 9 -3.73 -24.35 -29.25
C ALA A 9 -4.51 -24.88 -28.02
N PHE A 10 -4.43 -26.18 -27.70
CA PHE A 10 -5.29 -26.81 -26.69
C PHE A 10 -4.72 -26.90 -25.27
N TRP A 11 -3.45 -26.55 -25.03
CA TRP A 11 -2.82 -26.76 -23.71
C TRP A 11 -2.86 -25.56 -22.75
N ALA A 12 -3.08 -24.34 -23.26
CA ALA A 12 -3.09 -23.13 -22.42
C ALA A 12 -4.39 -22.95 -21.61
N CYS A 13 -5.56 -23.09 -22.24
CA CYS A 13 -6.85 -23.03 -21.54
C CYS A 13 -7.04 -24.16 -20.51
N ALA A 14 -6.41 -25.32 -20.72
CA ALA A 14 -6.60 -26.50 -19.89
C ALA A 14 -6.05 -26.34 -18.46
N LYS A 15 -5.02 -25.51 -18.24
CA LYS A 15 -4.39 -25.38 -16.91
C LYS A 15 -5.09 -24.37 -15.99
N THR A 16 -5.63 -23.28 -16.52
CA THR A 16 -6.45 -22.34 -15.73
C THR A 16 -7.78 -22.99 -15.35
N ALA A 17 -8.39 -23.76 -16.27
CA ALA A 17 -9.59 -24.54 -15.98
C ALA A 17 -9.40 -25.62 -14.90
N LEU A 18 -8.17 -26.10 -14.68
CA LEU A 18 -7.87 -27.06 -13.60
C LEU A 18 -7.94 -26.44 -12.21
N LEU A 19 -7.63 -25.14 -12.06
CA LEU A 19 -7.64 -24.48 -10.75
C LEU A 19 -9.06 -24.12 -10.28
N GLN A 20 -10.03 -24.14 -11.20
CA GLN A 20 -11.45 -23.90 -10.95
C GLN A 20 -12.18 -25.14 -10.40
N ASP A 21 -11.54 -26.31 -10.40
CA ASP A 21 -12.10 -27.55 -9.87
C ASP A 21 -11.52 -27.89 -8.50
N GLU A 22 -12.34 -27.87 -7.45
CA GLU A 22 -11.93 -28.20 -6.09
C GLU A 22 -11.34 -29.62 -5.97
N ALA A 23 -11.77 -30.55 -6.84
CA ALA A 23 -11.25 -31.92 -6.87
C ALA A 23 -9.75 -31.97 -7.20
N VAL A 24 -9.20 -30.93 -7.85
CA VAL A 24 -7.78 -30.84 -8.16
C VAL A 24 -6.93 -30.69 -6.90
N PHE A 25 -7.48 -30.14 -5.82
CA PHE A 25 -6.78 -29.94 -4.55
C PHE A 25 -7.05 -31.04 -3.53
N LYS A 26 -8.22 -31.68 -3.60
CA LYS A 26 -8.69 -32.63 -2.59
C LYS A 26 -7.72 -33.80 -2.39
N GLY A 27 -7.31 -34.00 -1.13
CA GLY A 27 -6.42 -35.09 -0.73
C GLY A 27 -4.96 -34.94 -1.19
N LYS A 28 -4.58 -33.79 -1.79
CA LYS A 28 -3.21 -33.50 -2.18
C LYS A 28 -2.50 -32.67 -1.11
N THR A 29 -1.18 -32.84 -1.05
CA THR A 29 -0.28 -31.92 -0.38
C THR A 29 0.58 -31.18 -1.41
N GLY A 30 0.92 -29.93 -1.11
CA GLY A 30 1.71 -29.11 -2.03
C GLY A 30 1.64 -27.61 -1.78
N VAL A 31 2.06 -26.87 -2.81
CA VAL A 31 2.11 -25.40 -2.82
C VAL A 31 1.13 -24.89 -3.84
N ILE A 32 0.35 -23.88 -3.47
CA ILE A 32 -0.40 -23.04 -4.40
C ILE A 32 0.07 -21.60 -4.22
N GLY A 33 0.14 -20.80 -5.27
CA GLY A 33 0.71 -19.48 -5.09
C GLY A 33 0.71 -18.62 -6.32
N VAL A 34 1.31 -17.43 -6.18
CA VAL A 34 1.50 -16.49 -7.27
C VAL A 34 2.98 -16.46 -7.66
N PHE A 35 3.25 -16.71 -8.93
CA PHE A 35 4.56 -16.55 -9.53
C PHE A 35 4.63 -15.17 -10.20
N ARG A 36 5.59 -14.35 -9.77
CA ARG A 36 5.87 -13.04 -10.35
C ARG A 36 7.02 -13.17 -11.34
N GLN A 37 6.73 -12.94 -12.61
CA GLN A 37 7.77 -13.03 -13.64
C GLN A 37 8.79 -11.87 -13.52
N PRO A 38 10.08 -12.07 -13.81
CA PRO A 38 11.06 -10.98 -13.82
C PRO A 38 10.71 -9.90 -14.86
N ALA A 39 11.24 -8.67 -14.75
CA ALA A 39 11.11 -7.68 -15.82
C ALA A 39 12.01 -8.08 -17.02
N PHE A 40 11.56 -7.83 -18.26
CA PHE A 40 12.33 -8.02 -19.52
C PHE A 40 12.42 -9.45 -20.12
N TYR A 41 11.40 -10.30 -19.99
CA TYR A 41 11.36 -11.62 -20.65
C TYR A 41 10.60 -11.59 -21.99
N CYS A 42 10.78 -12.66 -22.77
CA CYS A 42 10.33 -12.77 -24.16
C CYS A 42 8.87 -13.23 -24.32
N SER A 43 8.42 -13.24 -25.59
CA SER A 43 7.03 -13.21 -26.04
C SER A 43 6.08 -14.26 -25.45
N GLU A 44 4.79 -13.99 -25.66
CA GLU A 44 3.60 -14.63 -25.13
C GLU A 44 3.53 -16.16 -25.35
N ALA A 45 4.36 -16.75 -26.21
CA ALA A 45 4.11 -18.08 -26.77
C ALA A 45 4.68 -19.28 -25.99
N THR A 46 5.45 -19.10 -24.91
CA THR A 46 6.16 -20.21 -24.25
C THR A 46 5.87 -20.32 -22.74
N PRO A 47 5.68 -21.54 -22.21
CA PRO A 47 5.48 -21.74 -20.77
C PRO A 47 6.79 -21.53 -20.01
N HIS A 48 6.68 -21.10 -18.75
CA HIS A 48 7.84 -21.01 -17.85
C HIS A 48 7.79 -22.08 -16.78
N TYR A 49 8.97 -22.52 -16.34
CA TYR A 49 9.13 -23.66 -15.44
C TYR A 49 9.91 -23.28 -14.19
N MET A 50 9.56 -23.95 -13.10
CA MET A 50 10.23 -23.84 -11.81
C MET A 50 10.56 -25.23 -11.29
N LYS A 51 11.79 -25.41 -10.77
CA LYS A 51 12.22 -26.63 -10.09
C LYS A 51 12.26 -26.40 -8.59
N LEU A 52 11.33 -27.03 -7.86
CA LEU A 52 11.21 -26.96 -6.41
C LEU A 52 11.19 -28.39 -5.84
N GLY A 53 12.16 -28.70 -4.98
CA GLY A 53 12.48 -30.08 -4.61
C GLY A 53 12.87 -30.88 -5.84
N ASP A 54 12.33 -32.09 -5.94
CA ASP A 54 12.58 -33.01 -7.06
C ASP A 54 11.65 -32.77 -8.27
N SER A 55 10.69 -31.85 -8.15
CA SER A 55 9.66 -31.62 -9.15
C SER A 55 9.94 -30.38 -9.99
N THR A 56 9.60 -30.45 -11.27
CA THR A 56 9.54 -29.29 -12.17
C THR A 56 8.10 -29.08 -12.61
N PHE A 57 7.58 -27.86 -12.48
CA PHE A 57 6.20 -27.52 -12.85
C PHE A 57 6.12 -26.19 -13.56
N VAL A 58 4.99 -25.98 -14.22
CA VAL A 58 4.70 -24.75 -14.95
C VAL A 58 4.23 -23.68 -13.97
N VAL A 59 4.88 -22.52 -14.02
CA VAL A 59 4.56 -21.35 -13.19
C VAL A 59 3.99 -20.19 -13.99
N LYS A 60 4.14 -20.25 -15.32
CA LYS A 60 3.46 -19.38 -16.27
C LYS A 60 2.99 -20.24 -17.43
N PRO A 61 1.67 -20.33 -17.70
CA PRO A 61 1.17 -21.10 -18.82
C PRO A 61 1.53 -20.41 -20.15
N THR A 62 1.55 -21.21 -21.21
CA THR A 62 1.66 -20.71 -22.59
C THR A 62 0.58 -19.66 -22.86
N TRP A 63 0.90 -18.60 -23.60
CA TRP A 63 -0.03 -17.52 -23.96
C TRP A 63 -0.48 -16.61 -22.81
N SER A 64 0.16 -16.68 -21.64
CA SER A 64 -0.05 -15.68 -20.59
C SER A 64 0.80 -14.42 -20.82
N THR A 65 0.13 -13.27 -20.81
CA THR A 65 0.75 -11.93 -20.79
C THR A 65 0.89 -11.38 -19.38
N GLU A 66 0.35 -12.08 -18.38
CA GLU A 66 0.18 -11.57 -17.03
C GLU A 66 1.48 -11.50 -16.27
N GLN A 67 1.69 -10.40 -15.55
CA GLN A 67 2.82 -10.18 -14.65
C GLN A 67 2.91 -11.22 -13.54
N ASP A 68 1.74 -11.55 -13.03
CA ASP A 68 1.56 -12.42 -11.88
C ASP A 68 0.70 -13.60 -12.36
N ASN A 69 1.13 -14.83 -12.06
CA ASN A 69 0.48 -16.04 -12.55
C ASN A 69 0.23 -17.01 -11.39
N VAL A 70 -1.01 -17.48 -11.26
CA VAL A 70 -1.33 -18.51 -10.27
C VAL A 70 -0.74 -19.85 -10.71
N PHE A 71 -0.10 -20.55 -9.77
CA PHE A 71 0.39 -21.91 -9.97
C PHE A 71 -0.07 -22.83 -8.84
N PHE A 72 -0.16 -24.12 -9.16
CA PHE A 72 -0.35 -25.19 -8.20
C PHE A 72 0.67 -26.30 -8.46
N ALA A 73 1.37 -26.71 -7.41
CA ALA A 73 2.41 -27.72 -7.43
C ALA A 73 2.12 -28.78 -6.36
N PRO A 74 1.56 -29.94 -6.72
CA PRO A 74 1.48 -31.07 -5.81
C PRO A 74 2.90 -31.60 -5.53
N LEU A 75 3.28 -31.66 -4.25
CA LEU A 75 4.63 -31.99 -3.81
C LEU A 75 4.56 -32.95 -2.63
N LYS A 76 5.62 -33.72 -2.40
CA LYS A 76 5.72 -34.57 -1.22
C LYS A 76 5.93 -33.71 0.03
N PRO A 77 5.40 -34.09 1.21
CA PRO A 77 5.68 -33.40 2.46
C PRO A 77 7.17 -33.28 2.76
N GLY A 78 7.54 -32.23 3.48
CA GLY A 78 8.92 -31.98 3.92
C GLY A 78 9.62 -30.86 3.14
N PRO A 79 10.94 -30.71 3.31
CA PRO A 79 11.70 -29.60 2.74
C PRO A 79 11.82 -29.72 1.21
N ALA A 80 11.54 -28.63 0.50
CA ALA A 80 11.64 -28.53 -0.95
C ALA A 80 12.48 -27.30 -1.35
N THR A 81 13.69 -27.53 -1.84
CA THR A 81 14.64 -26.48 -2.25
C THR A 81 14.29 -25.93 -3.64
N LEU A 82 14.27 -24.62 -3.80
CA LEU A 82 14.07 -23.96 -5.09
C LEU A 82 15.40 -23.90 -5.84
N TYR A 83 15.56 -24.74 -6.85
CA TYR A 83 16.83 -24.89 -7.57
C TYR A 83 16.96 -23.94 -8.75
N SER A 84 15.90 -23.79 -9.53
CA SER A 84 15.96 -22.99 -10.75
C SER A 84 14.61 -22.53 -11.24
N TYR A 85 14.65 -21.44 -11.99
CA TYR A 85 13.59 -20.95 -12.85
C TYR A 85 14.12 -20.93 -14.30
N SER A 86 13.32 -21.40 -15.25
CA SER A 86 13.72 -21.46 -16.66
C SER A 86 12.57 -21.10 -17.59
N TYR A 87 12.94 -20.51 -18.73
CA TYR A 87 12.02 -20.12 -19.78
C TYR A 87 12.76 -20.04 -21.12
N ASP A 88 12.01 -20.19 -22.21
CA ASP A 88 12.56 -20.07 -23.55
C ASP A 88 12.23 -18.68 -24.14
N CYS A 89 13.16 -18.15 -24.93
CA CYS A 89 13.02 -16.92 -25.68
C CYS A 89 13.44 -17.15 -27.13
N GLY A 90 12.47 -17.48 -27.99
CA GLY A 90 12.78 -17.92 -29.36
C GLY A 90 13.56 -19.23 -29.31
N GLU A 91 14.78 -19.25 -29.87
CA GLU A 91 15.69 -20.40 -29.83
C GLU A 91 16.59 -20.42 -28.59
N ASN A 92 16.57 -19.37 -27.76
CA ASN A 92 17.44 -19.26 -26.59
C ASN A 92 16.76 -19.82 -25.34
N GLU A 93 17.35 -20.86 -24.75
CA GLU A 93 16.98 -21.33 -23.42
C GLU A 93 17.60 -20.43 -22.34
N ASN A 94 16.77 -19.87 -21.46
CA ASN A 94 17.22 -19.06 -20.32
C ASN A 94 16.97 -19.82 -19.03
N LYS A 95 17.98 -19.87 -18.17
CA LYS A 95 17.89 -20.56 -16.88
C LYS A 95 18.56 -19.77 -15.78
N PHE A 96 17.77 -19.36 -14.80
CA PHE A 96 18.26 -18.81 -13.55
C PHE A 96 18.43 -19.93 -12.54
N VAL A 97 19.68 -20.20 -12.15
CA VAL A 97 20.02 -21.20 -11.12
C VAL A 97 20.29 -20.48 -9.82
N LEU A 98 19.57 -20.87 -8.78
CA LEU A 98 19.83 -20.39 -7.43
C LEU A 98 20.99 -21.17 -6.84
N ASP A 99 22.01 -20.47 -6.38
CA ASP A 99 23.02 -21.10 -5.53
C ASP A 99 22.46 -21.26 -4.11
N THR A 100 21.90 -22.44 -3.88
CA THR A 100 21.30 -22.85 -2.60
C THR A 100 22.30 -23.56 -1.69
N THR A 101 23.58 -23.65 -2.08
CA THR A 101 24.60 -24.48 -1.40
C THR A 101 25.40 -23.73 -0.33
N ALA A 102 25.28 -22.39 -0.27
CA ALA A 102 26.00 -21.58 0.69
C ALA A 102 25.18 -21.32 1.97
N ALA A 103 25.77 -21.64 3.13
CA ALA A 103 25.14 -21.52 4.45
C ALA A 103 24.71 -20.09 4.86
N ASN A 104 25.17 -19.06 4.13
CA ASN A 104 24.88 -17.64 4.41
C ASN A 104 24.05 -16.94 3.32
N LYS A 105 23.47 -17.68 2.37
CA LYS A 105 22.52 -17.12 1.41
C LYS A 105 21.11 -17.15 1.98
N GLY A 106 20.28 -16.18 1.58
CA GLY A 106 18.92 -15.95 2.10
C GLY A 106 17.94 -17.10 1.86
N ALA A 107 16.67 -16.78 1.65
CA ALA A 107 15.66 -17.80 1.40
C ALA A 107 16.02 -18.67 0.16
N SER A 108 15.79 -19.98 0.26
CA SER A 108 16.23 -20.97 -0.73
C SER A 108 15.21 -22.10 -1.00
N GLY A 109 14.17 -22.25 -0.18
CA GLY A 109 13.21 -23.33 -0.33
C GLY A 109 11.98 -23.17 0.57
N LEU A 110 11.09 -24.15 0.55
CA LEU A 110 9.84 -24.20 1.30
C LEU A 110 9.75 -25.47 2.14
N ILE A 111 8.88 -25.49 3.14
CA ILE A 111 8.44 -26.72 3.82
C ILE A 111 7.02 -27.03 3.34
N ILE A 112 6.88 -28.17 2.69
CA ILE A 112 5.60 -28.70 2.22
C ILE A 112 4.87 -29.36 3.40
N PRO A 113 3.61 -29.02 3.67
CA PRO A 113 2.89 -29.53 4.82
C PRO A 113 2.66 -31.06 4.72
N GLU A 114 2.49 -31.71 5.87
CA GLU A 114 2.14 -33.14 5.93
C GLU A 114 0.79 -33.42 5.23
N GLN A 115 -0.15 -32.48 5.34
CA GLN A 115 -1.47 -32.57 4.74
C GLN A 115 -1.96 -31.19 4.29
N GLY A 116 -2.72 -31.16 3.20
CA GLY A 116 -3.30 -29.93 2.66
C GLY A 116 -2.28 -29.06 1.93
N LEU A 117 -2.67 -27.82 1.65
CA LEU A 117 -1.86 -26.89 0.87
C LEU A 117 -1.23 -25.83 1.76
N CYS A 118 -0.12 -25.27 1.30
CA CYS A 118 0.36 -23.99 1.78
C CYS A 118 0.45 -22.98 0.63
N LYS A 119 0.31 -21.69 0.94
CA LYS A 119 0.34 -20.58 -0.02
C LYS A 119 1.63 -19.79 0.02
N ILE A 120 2.05 -19.20 -1.10
CA ILE A 120 3.24 -18.33 -1.15
C ILE A 120 3.26 -17.46 -2.41
N VAL A 121 3.99 -16.35 -2.38
CA VAL A 121 4.41 -15.61 -3.58
C VAL A 121 5.88 -15.89 -3.87
N ILE A 122 6.22 -16.24 -5.12
CA ILE A 122 7.61 -16.44 -5.57
C ILE A 122 7.95 -15.40 -6.64
N SER A 123 9.00 -14.61 -6.41
CA SER A 123 9.42 -13.51 -7.31
C SER A 123 10.89 -13.64 -7.69
N PHE A 124 11.17 -13.53 -8.99
CA PHE A 124 12.54 -13.40 -9.51
C PHE A 124 12.83 -11.98 -10.03
N VAL A 125 11.99 -11.01 -9.65
CA VAL A 125 12.18 -9.61 -10.04
C VAL A 125 13.41 -9.03 -9.33
N GLN A 126 14.23 -8.29 -10.06
CA GLN A 126 15.44 -7.68 -9.53
C GLN A 126 15.11 -6.71 -8.37
N GLY A 127 15.64 -6.99 -7.19
CA GLY A 127 15.42 -6.19 -5.97
C GLY A 127 14.26 -6.66 -5.09
N ASP A 128 13.48 -7.65 -5.53
CA ASP A 128 12.44 -8.29 -4.71
C ASP A 128 13.01 -9.44 -3.86
N LYS A 129 12.27 -9.80 -2.81
CA LYS A 129 12.55 -11.02 -2.03
C LYS A 129 12.03 -12.23 -2.80
N LEU A 130 12.84 -13.30 -2.84
CA LEU A 130 12.53 -14.52 -3.59
C LEU A 130 11.20 -15.17 -3.18
N PHE A 131 10.89 -15.17 -1.88
CA PHE A 131 9.62 -15.64 -1.33
C PHE A 131 8.97 -14.51 -0.53
N MET A 132 7.66 -14.35 -0.63
CA MET A 132 6.91 -13.26 -0.01
C MET A 132 5.56 -13.73 0.53
N HIS A 133 5.12 -13.10 1.63
CA HIS A 133 3.74 -13.11 2.07
C HIS A 133 3.08 -11.83 1.58
N ASP A 134 2.03 -11.94 0.79
CA ASP A 134 1.28 -10.83 0.20
C ASP A 134 -0.18 -11.27 0.00
N ASP A 135 -1.00 -11.05 1.02
CA ASP A 135 -2.39 -11.53 0.99
C ASP A 135 -3.22 -10.80 -0.07
N VAL A 136 -2.92 -9.52 -0.31
CA VAL A 136 -3.63 -8.73 -1.33
C VAL A 136 -3.36 -9.28 -2.72
N LEU A 137 -2.09 -9.50 -3.07
CA LEU A 137 -1.74 -10.04 -4.38
C LEU A 137 -2.31 -11.44 -4.60
N ILE A 138 -2.21 -12.31 -3.58
CA ILE A 138 -2.77 -13.67 -3.69
C ILE A 138 -4.28 -13.62 -3.86
N ASP A 139 -5.00 -12.82 -3.07
CA ASP A 139 -6.45 -12.72 -3.15
C ASP A 139 -6.91 -12.17 -4.51
N GLU A 140 -6.23 -11.15 -5.03
CA GLU A 140 -6.51 -10.56 -6.34
C GLU A 140 -6.30 -11.59 -7.47
N GLU A 141 -5.18 -12.30 -7.48
CA GLU A 141 -4.85 -13.26 -8.52
C GLU A 141 -5.67 -14.56 -8.41
N PHE A 142 -5.98 -15.04 -7.21
CA PHE A 142 -6.87 -16.19 -7.03
C PHE A 142 -8.27 -15.89 -7.53
N LYS A 143 -8.79 -14.70 -7.25
CA LYS A 143 -10.09 -14.25 -7.74
C LYS A 143 -10.07 -14.12 -9.26
N LYS A 144 -9.01 -13.56 -9.84
CA LYS A 144 -8.85 -13.40 -11.28
C LYS A 144 -8.78 -14.74 -12.02
N ALA A 145 -8.10 -15.72 -11.43
CA ALA A 145 -8.00 -17.08 -11.98
C ALA A 145 -9.20 -17.98 -11.61
N ASP A 146 -10.17 -17.48 -10.85
CA ASP A 146 -11.34 -18.21 -10.35
C ASP A 146 -10.96 -19.50 -9.61
N VAL A 147 -9.96 -19.42 -8.73
CA VAL A 147 -9.45 -20.57 -7.99
C VAL A 147 -10.53 -21.12 -7.05
N ALA A 148 -10.78 -22.43 -7.11
CA ALA A 148 -11.87 -23.09 -6.38
C ALA A 148 -11.73 -23.03 -4.84
N VAL A 149 -10.52 -22.78 -4.34
CA VAL A 149 -10.20 -22.70 -2.91
C VAL A 149 -9.92 -21.25 -2.50
N LYS A 150 -10.39 -20.86 -1.32
CA LYS A 150 -10.15 -19.52 -0.78
C LYS A 150 -8.73 -19.41 -0.24
N ALA A 151 -8.00 -18.38 -0.66
CA ALA A 151 -6.66 -18.11 -0.15
C ALA A 151 -6.63 -17.84 1.38
N SER A 152 -7.73 -17.36 1.97
CA SER A 152 -7.85 -17.18 3.43
C SER A 152 -7.75 -18.49 4.21
N ASP A 153 -8.13 -19.60 3.59
CA ASP A 153 -8.25 -20.90 4.25
C ASP A 153 -6.93 -21.70 4.13
N ILE A 154 -5.95 -21.15 3.42
CA ILE A 154 -4.66 -21.80 3.13
C ILE A 154 -3.55 -21.07 3.90
N PRO A 155 -2.83 -21.75 4.80
CA PRO A 155 -1.72 -21.14 5.55
C PRO A 155 -0.54 -20.84 4.63
N TYR A 156 0.32 -19.88 4.98
CA TYR A 156 1.55 -19.66 4.24
C TYR A 156 2.53 -20.83 4.38
N CYS A 157 3.30 -21.10 3.33
CA CYS A 157 4.41 -22.04 3.40
C CYS A 157 5.50 -21.49 4.32
N GLU A 158 6.02 -22.33 5.21
CA GLU A 158 7.28 -22.00 5.88
C GLU A 158 8.41 -22.03 4.85
N VAL A 159 9.41 -21.17 5.03
CA VAL A 159 10.49 -20.98 4.06
C VAL A 159 11.82 -21.37 4.70
N LEU A 160 12.72 -21.92 3.92
CA LEU A 160 14.04 -22.39 4.33
C LEU A 160 15.14 -21.44 3.87
N LYS A 161 16.18 -21.28 4.69
CA LYS A 161 17.47 -20.72 4.25
C LYS A 161 18.35 -21.79 3.60
N GLY A 162 19.44 -21.39 2.95
CA GLY A 162 20.38 -22.31 2.29
C GLY A 162 21.04 -23.33 3.23
N ASP A 163 21.06 -23.08 4.54
CA ASP A 163 21.53 -24.00 5.59
C ASP A 163 20.44 -24.98 6.09
N GLY A 164 19.23 -24.94 5.51
CA GLY A 164 18.08 -25.75 5.92
C GLY A 164 17.35 -25.26 7.17
N THR A 165 17.76 -24.13 7.77
CA THR A 165 17.03 -23.54 8.89
C THR A 165 15.75 -22.85 8.41
N LYS A 166 14.71 -22.89 9.25
CA LYS A 166 13.46 -22.17 9.00
C LYS A 166 13.73 -20.66 9.05
N LEU A 167 13.46 -19.98 7.95
CA LEU A 167 13.44 -18.52 7.92
C LEU A 167 12.14 -18.07 8.58
N SER A 168 12.24 -17.36 9.71
CA SER A 168 11.07 -16.71 10.30
C SER A 168 10.63 -15.58 9.36
N PHE A 169 9.50 -15.78 8.70
CA PHE A 169 8.80 -14.71 8.03
C PHE A 169 8.00 -13.97 9.09
N ALA A 170 8.47 -12.80 9.52
CA ALA A 170 7.51 -11.81 9.97
C ALA A 170 6.59 -11.56 8.78
N ASN A 171 5.34 -12.03 8.84
CA ASN A 171 4.34 -11.69 7.84
C ASN A 171 4.37 -10.17 7.72
N ARG A 172 4.82 -9.64 6.58
CA ARG A 172 5.02 -8.21 6.40
C ARG A 172 3.71 -7.46 6.63
N ASP A 173 2.59 -8.07 6.26
CA ASP A 173 1.27 -7.50 6.50
C ASP A 173 0.89 -7.54 7.98
N SER A 174 1.26 -8.59 8.72
CA SER A 174 1.14 -8.59 10.18
C SER A 174 2.05 -7.53 10.82
N LEU A 175 3.30 -7.38 10.36
CA LEU A 175 4.20 -6.36 10.87
C LEU A 175 3.68 -4.95 10.59
N LEU A 176 3.19 -4.68 9.39
CA LEU A 176 2.60 -3.38 9.04
C LEU A 176 1.32 -3.11 9.84
N ARG A 177 0.49 -4.14 10.11
CA ARG A 177 -0.67 -4.03 11.01
C ARG A 177 -0.25 -3.70 12.43
N GLU A 178 0.74 -4.39 12.99
CA GLU A 178 1.25 -4.10 14.33
C GLU A 178 1.93 -2.72 14.40
N GLN A 179 2.65 -2.30 13.37
CA GLN A 179 3.23 -0.95 13.27
C GLN A 179 2.14 0.12 13.26
N PHE A 180 1.08 -0.08 12.48
CA PHE A 180 -0.04 0.84 12.43
C PHE A 180 -0.78 0.90 13.78
N LYS A 181 -1.04 -0.25 14.40
CA LYS A 181 -1.64 -0.32 15.74
C LYS A 181 -0.78 0.39 16.78
N ALA A 182 0.54 0.18 16.76
CA ALA A 182 1.47 0.87 17.62
C ALA A 182 1.47 2.39 17.38
N ALA A 183 1.31 2.83 16.13
CA ALA A 183 1.16 4.25 15.81
C ALA A 183 -0.13 4.86 16.39
N VAL A 184 -1.25 4.14 16.34
CA VAL A 184 -2.52 4.59 16.93
C VAL A 184 -2.40 4.73 18.45
N GLU A 185 -1.80 3.74 19.14
CA GLU A 185 -1.56 3.84 20.59
C GLU A 185 -0.56 4.96 20.92
N ALA A 186 0.54 5.08 20.17
CA ALA A 186 1.52 6.14 20.39
C ALA A 186 0.94 7.56 20.20
N ALA A 187 0.07 7.74 19.20
CA ALA A 187 -0.60 9.03 18.96
C ALA A 187 -1.66 9.34 20.04
N LYS A 188 -2.35 8.31 20.56
CA LYS A 188 -3.29 8.42 21.67
C LYS A 188 -2.60 8.82 22.98
N ASP A 189 -1.40 8.31 23.22
CA ASP A 189 -0.61 8.62 24.42
C ASP A 189 0.33 9.84 24.25
N GLY A 190 0.34 10.46 23.07
CA GLY A 190 1.23 11.58 22.74
C GLY A 190 0.96 12.84 23.58
N GLY A 191 2.05 13.51 23.97
CA GLY A 191 2.03 14.72 24.81
C GLY A 191 2.76 15.92 24.20
N CYS A 192 2.96 16.96 25.02
CA CYS A 192 3.50 18.26 24.60
C CYS A 192 4.94 18.18 24.04
N GLU A 193 5.70 17.15 24.40
CA GLU A 193 7.04 16.85 23.86
C GLU A 193 7.04 16.48 22.37
N GLN A 194 5.86 16.12 21.85
CA GLN A 194 5.65 15.79 20.45
C GLN A 194 5.22 16.99 19.60
N VAL A 195 5.09 18.19 20.19
CA VAL A 195 4.86 19.40 19.41
C VAL A 195 6.01 19.60 18.43
N ARG A 196 5.67 19.92 17.18
CA ARG A 196 6.61 20.14 16.07
C ARG A 196 6.29 21.47 15.38
N PRO A 197 7.26 22.09 14.68
CA PRO A 197 6.97 23.21 13.81
C PRO A 197 5.92 22.82 12.76
N LEU A 198 4.87 23.63 12.64
CA LEU A 198 3.76 23.40 11.71
C LEU A 198 3.80 24.40 10.55
N VAL A 199 3.22 24.00 9.42
CA VAL A 199 2.85 24.92 8.36
C VAL A 199 1.76 25.85 8.88
N VAL A 200 2.04 27.14 8.76
CA VAL A 200 1.13 28.23 9.02
C VAL A 200 0.55 28.73 7.70
N ILE A 201 -0.75 29.05 7.68
CA ILE A 201 -1.44 29.61 6.52
C ILE A 201 -1.62 31.10 6.75
N ASP A 202 -0.58 31.87 6.41
CA ASP A 202 -0.62 33.33 6.37
C ASP A 202 0.00 33.85 5.07
N SER A 203 -0.08 35.17 4.86
CA SER A 203 0.40 35.82 3.63
C SER A 203 1.93 35.77 3.42
N THR A 204 2.70 35.34 4.43
CA THR A 204 4.16 35.24 4.42
C THR A 204 4.68 33.80 4.27
N SER A 205 3.82 32.81 4.49
CA SER A 205 4.17 31.39 4.40
C SER A 205 4.66 30.99 2.99
N ASP A 206 5.88 30.48 2.92
CA ASP A 206 6.45 29.85 1.71
C ASP A 206 6.02 28.38 1.56
N LYS A 207 5.32 27.86 2.58
CA LYS A 207 4.82 26.49 2.66
C LYS A 207 3.40 26.34 2.14
N VAL A 208 2.83 27.32 1.44
CA VAL A 208 1.56 27.17 0.69
C VAL A 208 1.58 28.01 -0.58
N THR A 209 0.91 27.55 -1.64
CA THR A 209 0.72 28.36 -2.85
C THR A 209 -0.55 29.20 -2.73
N TRP A 210 -0.41 30.52 -2.76
CA TRP A 210 -1.51 31.47 -2.88
C TRP A 210 -1.93 31.68 -4.34
N ASN A 211 -3.21 31.92 -4.59
CA ASN A 211 -3.69 32.37 -5.90
C ASN A 211 -3.27 33.83 -6.18
N GLY A 212 -3.54 34.33 -7.39
CA GLY A 212 -3.14 35.68 -7.80
C GLY A 212 -3.73 36.81 -6.95
N GLU A 213 -4.95 36.62 -6.44
CA GLU A 213 -5.66 37.58 -5.59
C GLU A 213 -5.25 37.50 -4.11
N LYS A 214 -4.49 36.46 -3.72
CA LYS A 214 -4.07 36.17 -2.34
C LYS A 214 -5.22 36.00 -1.35
N ASP A 215 -6.37 35.52 -1.81
CA ASP A 215 -7.53 35.20 -0.98
C ASP A 215 -7.74 33.68 -0.83
N LYS A 216 -7.07 32.86 -1.67
CA LYS A 216 -7.16 31.40 -1.63
C LYS A 216 -5.80 30.73 -1.64
N VAL A 217 -5.71 29.60 -0.95
CA VAL A 217 -4.53 28.74 -0.90
C VAL A 217 -4.78 27.39 -1.57
N LEU A 218 -3.73 26.81 -2.15
CA LEU A 218 -3.78 25.52 -2.80
C LEU A 218 -3.58 24.40 -1.77
N MET A 219 -4.60 23.57 -1.60
CA MET A 219 -4.60 22.45 -0.63
C MET A 219 -4.81 21.12 -1.35
N VAL A 220 -4.27 20.03 -0.81
CA VAL A 220 -4.32 18.69 -1.40
C VAL A 220 -5.15 17.76 -0.53
N ALA A 221 -6.09 17.02 -1.11
CA ALA A 221 -6.81 15.93 -0.43
C ALA A 221 -6.53 14.59 -1.12
N ALA A 222 -6.46 13.52 -0.34
CA ALA A 222 -6.40 12.14 -0.83
C ALA A 222 -7.78 11.47 -0.67
N HIS A 223 -8.28 10.80 -1.71
CA HIS A 223 -9.63 10.23 -1.72
C HIS A 223 -9.78 9.07 -2.73
N ALA A 224 -10.98 8.48 -2.76
CA ALA A 224 -11.34 7.35 -3.63
C ALA A 224 -12.43 7.69 -4.66
N THR A 225 -12.89 8.94 -4.70
CA THR A 225 -14.09 9.42 -5.42
C THR A 225 -13.73 10.50 -6.46
N PRO A 226 -12.99 10.17 -7.53
CA PRO A 226 -12.54 11.15 -8.53
C PRO A 226 -13.69 11.88 -9.24
N ASP A 227 -14.81 11.20 -9.47
CA ASP A 227 -15.93 11.72 -10.25
C ASP A 227 -16.63 12.92 -9.58
N LEU A 228 -16.41 13.14 -8.28
CA LEU A 228 -16.93 14.29 -7.55
C LEU A 228 -16.10 15.57 -7.75
N TYR A 229 -14.88 15.46 -8.31
CA TYR A 229 -13.92 16.54 -8.37
C TYR A 229 -13.40 16.75 -9.79
N GLU A 230 -14.22 17.36 -10.64
CA GLU A 230 -13.84 17.71 -12.01
C GLU A 230 -12.98 18.98 -12.06
N ASN A 231 -11.95 19.00 -12.91
CA ASN A 231 -11.00 20.12 -13.01
C ASN A 231 -11.68 21.44 -13.36
N GLY A 232 -11.37 22.50 -12.63
CA GLY A 232 -11.92 23.84 -12.82
C GLY A 232 -13.32 24.05 -12.26
N MET A 233 -13.98 22.99 -11.79
CA MET A 233 -15.36 23.08 -11.31
C MET A 233 -15.43 23.52 -9.85
N PRO A 234 -16.43 24.36 -9.48
CA PRO A 234 -16.73 24.62 -8.09
C PRO A 234 -17.36 23.38 -7.46
N VAL A 235 -16.99 23.08 -6.21
CA VAL A 235 -17.53 21.97 -5.43
C VAL A 235 -17.87 22.47 -4.04
N THR A 236 -19.01 22.03 -3.52
CA THR A 236 -19.36 22.17 -2.10
C THR A 236 -18.96 20.89 -1.40
N ILE A 237 -18.14 20.99 -0.36
CA ILE A 237 -17.69 19.82 0.41
C ILE A 237 -18.86 19.30 1.27
N ASP A 238 -19.08 17.99 1.20
CA ASP A 238 -20.01 17.25 2.05
C ASP A 238 -19.24 16.57 3.19
N GLY A 239 -19.51 16.98 4.43
CA GLY A 239 -18.75 16.59 5.62
C GLY A 239 -17.42 17.32 5.77
N GLU A 240 -16.63 16.94 6.78
CA GLU A 240 -15.28 17.48 6.93
C GLU A 240 -14.27 16.71 6.07
N MET A 241 -13.37 17.44 5.40
CA MET A 241 -12.34 16.86 4.54
C MET A 241 -10.95 17.22 5.05
N ARG A 242 -10.11 16.21 5.29
CA ARG A 242 -8.71 16.44 5.64
C ARG A 242 -7.92 16.85 4.40
N VAL A 243 -7.17 17.95 4.53
CA VAL A 243 -6.36 18.52 3.47
C VAL A 243 -4.96 18.87 3.96
N TYR A 244 -4.01 18.95 3.04
CA TYR A 244 -2.59 19.17 3.31
C TYR A 244 -2.04 20.28 2.42
N SER A 245 -0.95 20.92 2.83
CA SER A 245 -0.28 21.92 2.00
C SER A 245 0.28 21.30 0.70
N ASP A 246 0.09 22.00 -0.42
CA ASP A 246 0.67 21.62 -1.71
C ASP A 246 2.20 21.73 -1.77
N ARG A 247 2.79 22.64 -0.98
CA ARG A 247 4.24 22.88 -0.93
C ARG A 247 4.92 21.98 0.08
N GLU A 248 4.29 21.70 1.22
CA GLU A 248 4.87 20.80 2.22
C GLU A 248 4.98 19.37 1.69
N ILE A 249 3.93 18.85 1.03
CA ILE A 249 4.01 17.53 0.39
C ILE A 249 5.05 17.48 -0.74
N LEU A 250 5.26 18.60 -1.45
CA LEU A 250 6.29 18.72 -2.47
C LEU A 250 7.70 18.71 -1.84
N ASP A 251 7.91 19.46 -0.76
CA ASP A 251 9.18 19.47 -0.03
C ASP A 251 9.49 18.09 0.54
N TRP A 252 8.50 17.45 1.17
CA TRP A 252 8.61 16.09 1.65
C TRP A 252 8.98 15.12 0.51
N TYR A 253 8.34 15.24 -0.65
CA TYR A 253 8.65 14.44 -1.84
C TYR A 253 10.08 14.66 -2.30
N LYS A 254 10.56 15.91 -2.36
CA LYS A 254 11.93 16.23 -2.80
C LYS A 254 12.99 15.66 -1.85
N MET A 255 12.72 15.67 -0.55
CA MET A 255 13.63 15.15 0.47
C MET A 255 13.65 13.62 0.53
N ASN A 256 12.50 12.97 0.41
CA ASN A 256 12.34 11.54 0.72
C ASN A 256 12.09 10.67 -0.52
N GLY A 257 11.59 11.22 -1.61
CA GLY A 257 11.01 10.47 -2.73
C GLY A 257 11.98 9.54 -3.46
N LYS A 258 13.29 9.79 -3.39
CA LYS A 258 14.31 8.96 -4.07
C LYS A 258 14.41 7.53 -3.51
N SER A 259 14.12 7.32 -2.22
CA SER A 259 14.17 5.99 -1.58
C SER A 259 12.84 5.23 -1.68
N VAL A 260 11.76 5.89 -2.10
CA VAL A 260 10.42 5.31 -2.13
C VAL A 260 10.28 4.32 -3.28
N ARG A 261 10.02 3.05 -2.94
CA ARG A 261 9.75 1.97 -3.90
C ARG A 261 8.26 1.66 -4.06
N ASN A 262 7.47 1.86 -3.00
CA ASN A 262 6.02 1.63 -3.00
C ASN A 262 5.31 2.94 -2.61
N TRP A 263 4.96 3.73 -3.62
CA TRP A 263 4.28 5.01 -3.46
C TRP A 263 2.89 4.89 -2.81
N PRO A 264 2.03 3.93 -3.19
CA PRO A 264 0.75 3.73 -2.52
C PRO A 264 0.89 3.53 -1.01
N LEU A 265 1.77 2.62 -0.57
CA LEU A 265 1.99 2.39 0.85
C LEU A 265 2.62 3.62 1.53
N ARG A 266 3.62 4.24 0.90
CA ARG A 266 4.36 5.34 1.52
C ARG A 266 3.50 6.59 1.72
N LEU A 267 2.61 6.91 0.78
CA LEU A 267 1.68 8.01 0.94
C LEU A 267 0.64 7.72 2.03
N ARG A 268 0.16 6.47 2.15
CA ARG A 268 -0.71 6.09 3.28
C ARG A 268 0.03 6.29 4.61
N GLN A 269 1.27 5.85 4.69
CA GLN A 269 2.14 6.05 5.85
C GLN A 269 2.29 7.53 6.22
N LEU A 270 2.70 8.34 5.24
CA LEU A 270 2.91 9.78 5.41
C LEU A 270 1.66 10.49 5.95
N LEU A 271 0.50 10.14 5.41
CA LEU A 271 -0.77 10.75 5.76
C LEU A 271 -1.44 10.12 6.99
N GLY A 272 -0.78 9.20 7.69
CA GLY A 272 -1.36 8.49 8.83
C GLY A 272 -2.50 7.52 8.47
N LEU A 273 -2.70 7.19 7.20
CA LEU A 273 -3.78 6.33 6.75
C LEU A 273 -3.44 4.84 6.98
N PRO A 274 -4.45 3.99 7.23
CA PRO A 274 -4.24 2.54 7.31
C PRO A 274 -3.73 1.98 5.98
N ARG A 275 -3.02 0.85 6.04
CA ARG A 275 -2.38 0.19 4.86
C ARG A 275 -3.37 -0.06 3.71
N ASP A 276 -4.59 -0.46 4.05
CA ASP A 276 -5.68 -0.83 3.15
C ASP A 276 -6.60 0.36 2.78
N ALA A 277 -6.24 1.58 3.19
CA ALA A 277 -6.96 2.78 2.78
C ALA A 277 -7.09 2.86 1.25
N LYS A 278 -8.33 2.96 0.77
CA LYS A 278 -8.67 2.92 -0.66
C LYS A 278 -8.36 4.22 -1.41
N ILE A 279 -7.30 4.93 -1.02
CA ILE A 279 -6.86 6.14 -1.74
C ILE A 279 -6.43 5.76 -3.16
N THR A 280 -7.06 6.38 -4.14
CA THR A 280 -6.76 6.18 -5.56
C THR A 280 -6.38 7.49 -6.25
N HIS A 281 -6.85 8.62 -5.72
CA HIS A 281 -6.68 9.94 -6.32
C HIS A 281 -6.27 10.99 -5.30
N PHE A 282 -5.64 12.04 -5.82
CA PHE A 282 -5.31 13.27 -5.13
C PHE A 282 -5.92 14.43 -5.89
N THR A 283 -6.66 15.27 -5.18
CA THR A 283 -7.25 16.50 -5.72
C THR A 283 -6.62 17.70 -5.05
N THR A 284 -6.23 18.69 -5.84
CA THR A 284 -5.82 20.00 -5.33
C THR A 284 -6.97 21.01 -5.47
N PHE A 285 -7.24 21.77 -4.41
CA PHE A 285 -8.33 22.74 -4.34
C PHE A 285 -7.80 24.14 -4.07
N TRP A 286 -8.43 25.16 -4.67
CA TRP A 286 -8.34 26.54 -4.17
C TRP A 286 -9.33 26.73 -3.04
N VAL A 287 -8.81 27.00 -1.84
CA VAL A 287 -9.56 27.07 -0.59
C VAL A 287 -9.40 28.45 0.02
N ASP A 288 -10.51 29.05 0.43
CA ASP A 288 -10.50 30.25 1.29
C ASP A 288 -10.04 29.82 2.70
N PRO A 289 -8.94 30.37 3.25
CA PRO A 289 -8.41 29.99 4.56
C PRO A 289 -9.45 30.00 5.69
N LYS A 290 -10.47 30.87 5.62
CA LYS A 290 -11.51 30.95 6.67
C LYS A 290 -12.38 29.69 6.78
N ASN A 291 -12.36 28.84 5.75
CA ASN A 291 -13.11 27.59 5.69
C ASN A 291 -12.32 26.41 6.25
N MET A 292 -11.11 26.64 6.75
CA MET A 292 -10.25 25.62 7.31
C MET A 292 -9.96 25.87 8.78
N ILE A 293 -9.83 24.78 9.51
CA ILE A 293 -9.27 24.77 10.85
C ILE A 293 -8.15 23.73 10.92
N ARG A 294 -7.38 23.77 12.00
CA ARG A 294 -6.48 22.69 12.35
C ARG A 294 -7.21 21.66 13.22
N PRO A 295 -7.16 20.35 12.91
CA PRO A 295 -7.74 19.31 13.76
C PRO A 295 -6.84 19.05 14.98
N ALA A 296 -6.69 20.06 15.84
CA ALA A 296 -5.73 20.08 16.96
C ALA A 296 -6.24 20.95 18.11
N TYR A 297 -5.54 20.94 19.24
CA TYR A 297 -5.91 21.76 20.40
C TYR A 297 -5.88 23.26 20.09
N THR A 298 -4.95 23.71 19.24
CA THR A 298 -4.97 25.04 18.65
C THR A 298 -5.55 24.95 17.24
N PRO A 299 -6.82 25.33 17.01
CA PRO A 299 -7.48 25.20 15.71
C PRO A 299 -7.07 26.29 14.71
N ASP A 300 -6.41 27.35 15.16
CA ASP A 300 -5.98 28.46 14.32
C ASP A 300 -4.89 28.02 13.32
N ILE A 301 -5.20 28.14 12.04
CA ILE A 301 -4.29 27.81 10.93
C ILE A 301 -3.18 28.85 10.75
N THR A 302 -3.34 30.04 11.32
CA THR A 302 -2.39 31.15 11.28
C THR A 302 -1.40 31.15 12.46
N SER A 303 -1.61 30.27 13.44
CA SER A 303 -0.72 30.15 14.60
C SER A 303 0.39 29.13 14.36
N SER A 304 1.60 29.49 14.79
CA SER A 304 2.75 28.58 14.93
C SER A 304 2.83 27.94 16.31
N GLU A 305 2.03 28.42 17.27
CA GLU A 305 1.95 27.86 18.61
C GLU A 305 0.93 26.71 18.64
N MET A 306 1.25 25.67 19.41
CA MET A 306 0.39 24.49 19.56
C MET A 306 0.25 24.14 21.04
N ALA A 307 -0.98 24.19 21.52
CA ALA A 307 -1.34 23.62 22.81
C ALA A 307 -1.38 22.08 22.71
N CYS A 308 -1.24 21.42 23.85
CA CYS A 308 -1.33 19.96 23.98
C CYS A 308 -2.53 19.52 24.85
N ARG A 309 -3.39 20.47 25.22
CA ARG A 309 -4.64 20.28 25.96
C ARG A 309 -5.54 21.50 25.75
N PHE A 310 -6.83 21.37 26.03
CA PHE A 310 -7.70 22.55 26.14
C PHE A 310 -7.28 23.39 27.34
N GLU A 311 -7.31 24.72 27.20
CA GLU A 311 -6.95 25.65 28.27
C GLU A 311 -8.07 25.77 29.31
N GLU A 312 -9.30 25.94 28.83
CA GLU A 312 -10.50 25.95 29.66
C GLU A 312 -11.02 24.54 29.81
N ASP A 313 -11.27 24.08 31.03
CA ASP A 313 -11.91 22.79 31.33
C ASP A 313 -13.45 22.90 31.35
N ASP A 314 -13.97 24.11 31.62
CA ASP A 314 -15.40 24.42 31.76
C ASP A 314 -16.03 24.84 30.42
N ASP A 315 -16.95 24.01 29.92
CA ASP A 315 -17.67 24.26 28.66
C ASP A 315 -18.43 25.59 28.64
N SER A 316 -18.84 26.11 29.80
CA SER A 316 -19.61 27.36 29.86
C SER A 316 -18.80 28.61 29.49
N GLN A 317 -17.48 28.49 29.42
CA GLN A 317 -16.56 29.57 29.05
C GLN A 317 -16.17 29.56 27.57
N LEU A 318 -16.62 28.54 26.81
CA LEU A 318 -16.28 28.39 25.40
C LEU A 318 -17.21 29.21 24.50
N ASP A 319 -16.64 29.78 23.45
CA ASP A 319 -17.43 30.31 22.34
C ASP A 319 -17.99 29.18 21.45
N SER A 320 -18.76 29.54 20.42
CA SER A 320 -19.35 28.57 19.50
C SER A 320 -18.32 27.69 18.79
N LEU A 321 -17.13 28.21 18.49
CA LEU A 321 -16.06 27.45 17.84
C LEU A 321 -15.41 26.47 18.82
N GLY A 322 -15.15 26.91 20.05
CA GLY A 322 -14.64 26.08 21.14
C GLY A 322 -15.59 24.93 21.48
N MET A 323 -16.90 25.22 21.61
CA MET A 323 -17.91 24.18 21.82
C MET A 323 -17.98 23.20 20.66
N TRP A 324 -17.94 23.69 19.40
CA TRP A 324 -17.91 22.82 18.23
C TRP A 324 -16.65 21.94 18.23
N LEU A 325 -15.48 22.51 18.53
CA LEU A 325 -14.21 21.81 18.54
C LEU A 325 -14.18 20.70 19.59
N ARG A 326 -14.71 20.94 20.79
CA ARG A 326 -14.85 19.90 21.83
C ARG A 326 -15.73 18.74 21.38
N ASN A 327 -16.92 19.04 20.87
CA ASN A 327 -17.83 18.00 20.35
C ASN A 327 -17.19 17.21 19.19
N TRP A 328 -16.45 17.90 18.33
CA TRP A 328 -15.69 17.28 17.25
C TRP A 328 -14.55 16.40 17.80
N PHE A 329 -13.82 16.85 18.83
CA PHE A 329 -12.77 16.09 19.52
C PHE A 329 -13.30 14.77 20.11
N ASP A 330 -14.45 14.79 20.78
CA ASP A 330 -15.05 13.59 21.37
C ASP A 330 -15.43 12.56 20.29
N LYS A 331 -16.03 13.04 19.19
CA LYS A 331 -16.35 12.20 18.03
C LYS A 331 -15.06 11.65 17.42
N ALA A 332 -14.07 12.50 17.14
CA ALA A 332 -12.79 12.13 16.54
C ALA A 332 -12.03 11.13 17.41
N TRP A 333 -12.05 11.28 18.74
CA TRP A 333 -11.45 10.34 19.68
C TRP A 333 -12.03 8.94 19.51
N SER A 334 -13.37 8.85 19.52
CA SER A 334 -14.08 7.58 19.39
C SER A 334 -13.86 6.90 18.02
N THR A 335 -13.64 7.67 16.96
CA THR A 335 -13.45 7.13 15.60
C THR A 335 -12.00 6.77 15.31
N ASN A 336 -11.05 7.59 15.75
CA ASN A 336 -9.64 7.50 15.40
C ASN A 336 -8.91 6.44 16.23
N TYR A 337 -9.20 6.31 17.53
CA TYR A 337 -8.45 5.41 18.42
C TYR A 337 -9.12 4.04 18.59
N LYS A 338 -9.46 3.40 17.47
CA LYS A 338 -9.96 2.02 17.42
C LYS A 338 -8.83 1.04 17.09
N SER A 339 -8.91 -0.17 17.64
CA SER A 339 -7.91 -1.23 17.41
C SER A 339 -7.84 -1.69 15.95
N GLU A 340 -8.93 -1.55 15.19
CA GLU A 340 -9.00 -1.81 13.75
C GLU A 340 -9.68 -0.62 13.04
N GLY A 341 -9.13 -0.21 11.90
CA GLY A 341 -9.68 0.88 11.09
C GLY A 341 -9.54 2.28 11.69
N GLY A 342 -8.72 2.44 12.74
CA GLY A 342 -8.42 3.73 13.36
C GLY A 342 -7.55 4.65 12.49
N TYR A 343 -7.15 5.78 13.06
CA TYR A 343 -6.24 6.76 12.50
C TYR A 343 -5.35 7.31 13.64
N PRO A 344 -4.02 7.32 13.53
CA PRO A 344 -3.09 7.84 14.53
C PRO A 344 -3.14 9.38 14.55
N TRP A 345 -4.26 9.92 15.02
CA TRP A 345 -4.46 11.36 15.14
C TRP A 345 -3.58 11.91 16.25
N THR A 346 -2.77 12.92 15.95
CA THR A 346 -1.82 13.45 16.93
C THR A 346 -2.48 14.44 17.90
N ARG A 347 -3.56 15.11 17.48
CA ARG A 347 -4.14 16.31 18.13
C ARG A 347 -3.19 17.51 18.17
N LEU A 348 -2.03 17.41 17.52
CA LEU A 348 -0.97 18.42 17.51
C LEU A 348 -0.79 19.06 16.13
N GLY A 349 -1.71 18.82 15.20
CA GLY A 349 -1.78 19.54 13.92
C GLY A 349 -0.94 18.96 12.79
N TYR A 350 -0.41 17.75 12.96
CA TYR A 350 0.31 17.02 11.92
C TYR A 350 -0.11 15.55 11.85
N THR A 351 0.04 14.94 10.67
CA THR A 351 -0.20 13.51 10.47
C THR A 351 0.92 12.67 11.11
N TYR A 352 0.56 11.58 11.77
CA TYR A 352 1.56 10.64 12.29
C TYR A 352 2.07 9.74 11.17
N ASP A 353 3.32 9.95 10.76
CA ASP A 353 3.99 9.15 9.73
C ASP A 353 4.52 7.83 10.30
N TRP A 354 3.67 6.82 10.31
CA TRP A 354 4.01 5.50 10.83
C TRP A 354 5.01 4.73 9.94
N GLY A 355 5.35 5.26 8.76
CA GLY A 355 6.40 4.72 7.89
C GLY A 355 7.74 5.46 7.97
N ALA A 356 7.83 6.53 8.77
CA ALA A 356 9.09 7.24 8.99
C ALA A 356 10.08 6.39 9.81
N ASP A 357 11.35 6.46 9.47
CA ASP A 357 12.43 5.86 10.26
C ASP A 357 12.74 6.72 11.50
N GLY A 358 13.10 6.08 12.61
CA GLY A 358 13.47 6.79 13.85
C GLY A 358 12.29 7.14 14.77
N ILE A 359 12.58 7.98 15.77
CA ILE A 359 11.61 8.39 16.81
C ILE A 359 10.71 9.52 16.37
N ASP A 360 11.13 10.33 15.39
CA ASP A 360 10.32 11.41 14.88
C ASP A 360 9.32 10.88 13.86
N LYS A 361 8.04 11.10 14.13
CA LYS A 361 6.90 10.56 13.35
C LYS A 361 6.09 11.67 12.71
N TYR A 362 6.72 12.82 12.48
CA TYR A 362 6.11 13.92 11.76
C TYR A 362 5.90 13.55 10.30
N GLY A 363 4.65 13.65 9.83
CA GLY A 363 4.30 13.53 8.43
C GLY A 363 4.18 14.89 7.74
N LEU A 364 2.95 15.39 7.67
CA LEU A 364 2.62 16.71 7.12
C LEU A 364 1.74 17.47 8.12
N SER A 365 1.79 18.79 8.11
CA SER A 365 0.77 19.59 8.75
C SER A 365 -0.60 19.28 8.16
N GLU A 366 -1.56 18.97 9.02
CA GLU A 366 -2.92 18.61 8.63
C GLU A 366 -3.90 19.74 8.92
N PHE A 367 -4.87 19.87 8.03
CA PHE A 367 -5.96 20.84 8.10
C PHE A 367 -7.28 20.13 7.84
N LEU A 368 -8.36 20.71 8.36
CA LEU A 368 -9.71 20.23 8.15
C LEU A 368 -10.50 21.31 7.41
N LEU A 369 -10.90 20.98 6.18
CA LEU A 369 -11.84 21.76 5.40
C LEU A 369 -13.26 21.47 5.92
N MET A 370 -13.95 22.51 6.34
CA MET A 370 -15.23 22.39 7.04
C MET A 370 -16.36 21.99 6.10
N ASN A 371 -17.41 21.38 6.65
CA ASN A 371 -18.63 21.06 5.90
C ASN A 371 -19.21 22.31 5.21
N GLU A 372 -19.82 22.12 4.03
CA GLU A 372 -20.41 23.17 3.18
C GLU A 372 -19.41 24.19 2.62
N SER A 373 -18.11 23.96 2.80
CA SER A 373 -17.07 24.81 2.21
C SER A 373 -17.15 24.78 0.69
N LYS A 374 -17.20 25.97 0.07
CA LYS A 374 -17.16 26.14 -1.38
C LYS A 374 -15.71 26.27 -1.83
N VAL A 375 -15.26 25.32 -2.65
CA VAL A 375 -13.90 25.28 -3.19
C VAL A 375 -13.93 25.20 -4.71
N VAL A 376 -12.80 25.48 -5.36
CA VAL A 376 -12.62 25.25 -6.79
C VAL A 376 -11.57 24.17 -6.98
N VAL A 377 -11.91 23.14 -7.74
CA VAL A 377 -10.97 22.07 -8.09
C VAL A 377 -9.92 22.63 -9.05
N GLN A 378 -8.65 22.58 -8.66
CA GLN A 378 -7.55 22.96 -9.55
C GLN A 378 -7.13 21.78 -10.43
N THR A 379 -6.91 20.61 -9.84
CA THR A 379 -6.64 19.39 -10.60
C THR A 379 -6.88 18.14 -9.76
N THR A 380 -7.47 17.13 -10.40
CA THR A 380 -7.60 15.77 -9.88
C THR A 380 -6.65 14.85 -10.64
N LYS A 381 -5.91 14.01 -9.91
CA LYS A 381 -4.92 13.08 -10.48
C LYS A 381 -5.03 11.73 -9.79
N ASP A 382 -4.91 10.65 -10.56
CA ASP A 382 -4.65 9.33 -9.96
C ASP A 382 -3.31 9.36 -9.21
N LEU A 383 -3.10 8.42 -8.29
CA LEU A 383 -1.92 8.38 -7.43
C LEU A 383 -0.59 8.41 -8.22
N LYS A 384 -0.50 7.66 -9.32
CA LYS A 384 0.72 7.59 -10.15
C LYS A 384 0.99 8.93 -10.83
N SER A 385 -0.06 9.52 -11.39
CA SER A 385 -0.03 10.84 -12.04
C SER A 385 0.28 11.95 -11.03
N PHE A 386 -0.21 11.86 -9.80
CA PHE A 386 0.09 12.79 -8.72
C PHE A 386 1.58 12.75 -8.33
N VAL A 387 2.13 11.56 -8.11
CA VAL A 387 3.56 11.38 -7.80
C VAL A 387 4.45 11.90 -8.93
N ARG A 388 4.08 11.65 -10.19
CA ARG A 388 4.79 12.20 -11.34
C ARG A 388 4.72 13.73 -11.36
N TRP A 389 3.53 14.28 -11.13
CA TRP A 389 3.34 15.72 -11.07
C TRP A 389 4.18 16.38 -9.98
N LEU A 390 4.35 15.77 -8.79
CA LEU A 390 5.29 16.27 -7.78
C LEU A 390 6.73 16.31 -8.28
N GLY A 391 7.17 15.32 -9.06
CA GLY A 391 8.50 15.29 -9.67
C GLY A 391 8.72 16.33 -10.77
N ASP A 392 7.66 16.70 -11.49
CA ASP A 392 7.72 17.70 -12.57
C ASP A 392 7.66 19.15 -12.04
N ARG A 393 7.24 19.35 -10.77
CA ARG A 393 7.19 20.66 -10.13
C ARG A 393 8.59 21.14 -9.74
N ARG A 394 8.97 22.30 -10.27
CA ARG A 394 10.23 22.99 -9.95
C ARG A 394 10.20 23.59 -8.55
#